data_AF-A0A9D9U7G3-F1
#
_entry.id   AF-A0A9D9U7G3-F1
#
_cell.length_a   1.000
_cell.length_b   1.000
_cell.length_c   1.000
_cell.angle_alpha   90.00
_cell.angle_beta   90.00
_cell.angle_gamma   90.00
#
_symmetry.space_group_name_H-M   'P 1'
#
loop_
_entity.id
_entity.type
_entity.pdbx_description
1 polymer ?
#
loop_
_entity_poly.entity_id
_entity_poly.type
_entity_poly.pdbx_seq_one_letter_code
_entity_poly.pdbx_strand_id
1 'polypeptide(L)'
;MGTQNLSKTERIDVRASGPVKQLLQEAARACHKNVSEFLLDAGVTAAAQTLADRRSFALDDAQWRAFQEALDRPVQPKPRLKKLLREPGLLG
;
A
#
# COMPACT_ATOMS: atom_id res chain seq x y z
N MET A 1 0.02 -6.52 26.95
CA MET A 1 -1.13 -6.43 26.04
C MET A 1 -1.03 -7.56 25.03
N GLY A 2 -1.77 -8.64 25.24
CA GLY A 2 -1.72 -9.80 24.35
C GLY A 2 -2.31 -9.44 22.99
N THR A 3 -1.55 -9.64 21.93
CA THR A 3 -2.07 -9.63 20.57
C THR A 3 -3.16 -10.68 20.49
N GLN A 4 -4.43 -10.27 20.44
CA GLN A 4 -5.52 -11.19 20.18
C GLN A 4 -5.24 -11.84 18.83
N ASN A 5 -5.05 -13.16 18.82
CA ASN A 5 -5.13 -13.94 17.59
C ASN A 5 -6.59 -13.89 17.14
N LEU A 6 -6.96 -12.84 16.38
CA LEU A 6 -8.25 -12.82 15.69
C LEU A 6 -8.28 -14.07 14.81
N SER A 7 -9.27 -14.93 15.05
CA SER A 7 -9.53 -16.07 14.20
C SER A 7 -9.73 -15.58 12.77
N LYS A 8 -9.16 -16.30 11.79
CA LYS A 8 -9.36 -16.02 10.36
C LYS A 8 -10.81 -16.35 10.00
N THR A 9 -11.74 -15.44 10.28
CA THR A 9 -13.19 -15.61 10.06
C THR A 9 -13.60 -15.22 8.65
N GLU A 10 -12.88 -14.29 8.03
CA GLU A 10 -13.19 -13.78 6.70
C GLU A 10 -12.76 -14.76 5.60
N ARG A 11 -13.61 -14.92 4.57
CA ARG A 11 -13.37 -15.81 3.44
C ARG A 11 -13.10 -15.02 2.17
N ILE A 12 -12.15 -15.51 1.38
CA ILE A 12 -11.82 -14.98 0.05
C ILE A 12 -12.02 -16.13 -0.94
N ASP A 13 -13.06 -16.03 -1.76
CA ASP A 13 -13.35 -17.03 -2.79
C ASP A 13 -12.76 -16.58 -4.14
N VAL A 14 -11.89 -17.40 -4.74
CA VAL A 14 -11.19 -17.10 -5.99
C VAL A 14 -11.42 -18.21 -7.01
N ARG A 15 -11.74 -17.82 -8.25
CA ARG A 15 -11.86 -18.74 -9.38
C ARG A 15 -10.58 -18.75 -10.20
N ALA A 16 -10.14 -19.93 -10.60
CA ALA A 16 -8.96 -20.13 -11.44
C ALA A 16 -9.21 -21.25 -12.45
N SER A 17 -8.53 -21.19 -13.59
CA SER A 17 -8.49 -22.30 -14.55
C SER A 17 -7.64 -23.45 -14.01
N GLY A 18 -7.80 -24.66 -14.60
CA GLY A 18 -7.02 -25.84 -14.23
C GLY A 18 -5.50 -25.60 -14.23
N PRO A 19 -4.91 -25.03 -15.30
CA PRO A 19 -3.48 -24.74 -15.35
C PRO A 19 -3.02 -23.75 -14.28
N VAL A 20 -3.81 -22.70 -14.00
CA VAL A 20 -3.48 -21.70 -12.96
C VAL A 20 -3.49 -22.36 -11.59
N LYS A 21 -4.46 -23.24 -11.31
CA LYS A 21 -4.51 -23.99 -10.06
C LYS A 21 -3.29 -24.89 -9.88
N GLN A 22 -2.84 -25.57 -10.93
CA GLN A 22 -1.64 -26.42 -10.87
C GLN A 22 -0.38 -25.61 -10.57
N LEU A 23 -0.20 -24.49 -11.26
CA LEU A 23 0.92 -23.58 -11.01
C LEU A 23 0.97 -23.10 -9.55
N LEU A 24 -0.18 -22.68 -9.01
CA LEU A 24 -0.29 -22.24 -7.61
C LEU A 24 -0.01 -23.37 -6.61
N GLN A 25 -0.40 -24.60 -6.94
CA GLN A 25 -0.10 -25.78 -6.12
C GLN A 25 1.38 -26.11 -6.09
N GLU A 26 2.05 -26.03 -7.25
CA GLU A 26 3.50 -26.26 -7.35
C GLU A 26 4.28 -25.20 -6.58
N ALA A 27 3.93 -23.92 -6.73
CA ALA A 27 4.54 -22.83 -5.98
C ALA A 27 4.34 -22.99 -4.46
N ALA A 28 3.13 -23.33 -4.02
CA ALA A 28 2.85 -23.58 -2.61
C ALA A 28 3.70 -24.74 -2.05
N ARG A 29 3.83 -25.84 -2.81
CA ARG A 29 4.69 -26.98 -2.45
C ARG A 29 6.16 -26.59 -2.34
N ALA A 30 6.67 -25.80 -3.27
CA ALA A 30 8.05 -25.30 -3.25
C ALA A 30 8.33 -24.43 -2.01
N CYS A 31 7.31 -23.74 -1.49
CA CYS A 31 7.40 -22.94 -0.28
C CYS A 31 7.03 -23.71 1.01
N HIS A 32 6.79 -25.03 0.95
CA HIS A 32 6.31 -25.84 2.07
C HIS A 32 5.04 -25.30 2.75
N LYS A 33 4.13 -24.69 1.97
CA LYS A 33 2.87 -24.10 2.42
C LYS A 33 1.69 -24.80 1.75
N ASN A 34 0.50 -24.69 2.35
CA ASN A 34 -0.72 -25.05 1.62
C ASN A 34 -1.10 -23.93 0.63
N VAL A 35 -1.99 -24.24 -0.33
CA VAL A 35 -2.37 -23.29 -1.39
C VAL A 35 -3.01 -22.02 -0.81
N SER A 36 -3.84 -22.15 0.23
CA SER A 36 -4.51 -21.01 0.86
C SER A 36 -3.51 -20.09 1.58
N GLU A 37 -2.53 -20.65 2.28
CA GLU A 37 -1.45 -19.91 2.93
C GLU A 37 -0.57 -19.21 1.92
N PHE A 38 -0.18 -19.90 0.85
CA PHE A 38 0.61 -19.32 -0.22
C PHE A 38 -0.13 -18.14 -0.88
N LEU A 39 -1.41 -18.32 -1.21
CA LEU A 39 -2.22 -17.27 -1.82
C LEU A 39 -2.44 -16.08 -0.88
N LEU A 40 -2.68 -16.33 0.41
CA LEU A 40 -2.87 -15.26 1.37
C LEU A 40 -1.58 -14.44 1.54
N ASP A 41 -0.44 -15.11 1.67
CA ASP A 41 0.87 -14.47 1.85
C ASP A 41 1.28 -13.65 0.62
N ALA A 42 1.11 -14.23 -0.57
CA ALA A 42 1.33 -13.53 -1.84
C ALA A 42 0.38 -12.34 -1.98
N GLY A 43 -0.89 -12.50 -1.62
CA GLY A 43 -1.90 -11.44 -1.65
C GLY A 43 -1.59 -10.29 -0.70
N VAL A 44 -1.15 -10.59 0.53
CA VAL A 44 -0.71 -9.56 1.50
C VAL A 44 0.51 -8.81 0.99
N THR A 45 1.49 -9.52 0.43
CA THR A 45 2.70 -8.91 -0.13
C THR A 45 2.34 -7.97 -1.29
N ALA A 46 1.51 -8.43 -2.23
CA ALA A 46 1.06 -7.62 -3.36
C ALA A 46 0.24 -6.40 -2.92
N ALA A 47 -0.64 -6.57 -1.92
CA ALA A 47 -1.42 -5.46 -1.36
C ALA A 47 -0.51 -4.44 -0.66
N ALA A 48 0.46 -4.91 0.14
CA ALA A 48 1.42 -4.04 0.81
C ALA A 48 2.24 -3.24 -0.20
N GLN A 49 2.73 -3.87 -1.27
CA GLN A 49 3.46 -3.18 -2.34
C GLN A 49 2.58 -2.13 -3.03
N THR A 50 1.35 -2.51 -3.42
CA THR A 50 0.42 -1.59 -4.10
C THR A 50 0.08 -0.37 -3.24
N LEU A 51 -0.08 -0.56 -1.92
CA LEU A 51 -0.32 0.53 -0.98
C LEU A 51 0.95 1.31 -0.61
N ALA A 52 2.13 0.69 -0.69
CA ALA A 52 3.42 1.34 -0.50
C ALA A 52 3.77 2.24 -1.70
N ASP A 53 3.52 1.79 -2.93
CA ASP A 53 3.71 2.58 -4.15
C ASP A 53 2.89 3.89 -4.13
N ARG A 54 1.78 3.92 -3.38
CA ARG A 54 1.00 5.15 -3.14
C ARG A 54 1.60 6.10 -2.10
N ARG A 55 2.56 5.64 -1.29
CA ARG A 55 3.18 6.39 -0.19
C ARG A 55 4.63 6.75 -0.45
N SER A 56 5.32 6.02 -1.31
CA SER A 56 6.70 6.32 -1.71
C SER A 56 6.72 7.11 -3.02
N PHE A 57 7.17 8.36 -2.95
CA PHE A 57 7.51 9.14 -4.13
C PHE A 57 9.00 8.92 -4.43
N ALA A 58 9.29 8.16 -5.48
CA ALA A 58 10.66 8.05 -5.98
C ALA A 58 11.02 9.38 -6.67
N LEU A 59 12.07 10.05 -6.18
CA LEU A 59 12.60 11.28 -6.77
C LEU A 59 13.97 10.97 -7.38
N ASP A 60 14.24 11.50 -8.57
CA ASP A 60 15.59 11.55 -9.11
C ASP A 60 16.46 12.58 -8.37
N ASP A 61 17.77 12.61 -8.63
CA ASP A 61 18.70 13.50 -7.92
C ASP A 61 18.34 14.99 -8.04
N ALA A 62 17.78 15.41 -9.18
CA ALA A 62 17.38 16.80 -9.41
C ALA A 62 16.12 17.14 -8.61
N GLN A 63 15.13 16.26 -8.62
CA GLN A 63 13.91 16.36 -7.84
C GLN A 63 14.18 16.30 -6.34
N TRP A 64 15.11 15.45 -5.91
CA TRP A 64 15.55 15.37 -4.52
C TRP A 64 16.19 16.67 -4.04
N ARG A 65 17.09 17.26 -4.83
CA ARG A 65 17.69 18.57 -4.52
C ARG A 65 16.64 19.68 -4.44
N ALA A 66 15.70 19.73 -5.40
CA ALA A 66 14.63 20.71 -5.40
C ALA A 66 13.70 20.54 -4.18
N PHE A 67 13.45 19.29 -3.78
CA PHE A 67 12.67 18.97 -2.59
C PHE A 67 13.38 19.42 -1.30
N GLN A 68 14.69 19.16 -1.18
CA GLN A 68 15.49 19.65 -0.05
C GLN A 68 15.48 21.17 0.05
N GLU A 69 15.71 21.88 -1.06
CA GLU A 69 15.66 23.35 -1.07
C GLU A 69 14.28 23.89 -0.67
N ALA A 70 13.22 23.18 -1.06
CA ALA A 70 11.86 23.54 -0.67
C ALA A 70 11.58 23.31 0.83
N LEU A 71 12.19 22.28 1.44
CA LEU A 71 12.09 22.01 2.88
C LEU A 71 12.89 23.01 3.73
N ASP A 72 14.08 23.39 3.28
CA ASP A 72 14.95 24.33 4.00
C ASP A 72 14.45 25.79 3.90
N ARG A 73 13.55 26.08 2.95
CA ARG A 73 13.00 27.41 2.75
C ARG A 73 12.14 27.83 3.95
N PRO A 74 12.36 29.02 4.53
CA PRO A 74 11.52 29.52 5.61
C PRO A 74 10.07 29.68 5.15
N VAL A 75 9.14 29.47 6.09
CA VAL A 75 7.69 29.46 5.80
C VAL A 75 7.27 30.81 5.23
N GLN A 76 6.87 30.82 3.96
CA GLN A 76 6.39 32.02 3.29
C GLN A 76 4.87 32.14 3.48
N PRO A 77 4.35 33.32 3.88
CA PRO A 77 2.92 33.52 3.99
C PRO A 77 2.28 33.38 2.60
N LYS A 78 1.28 32.50 2.49
CA LYS A 78 0.50 32.29 1.27
C LYS A 78 -0.93 32.77 1.50
N PRO A 79 -1.27 34.04 1.15
CA PRO A 79 -2.59 34.62 1.46
C PRO A 79 -3.77 33.83 0.88
N ARG A 80 -3.61 33.26 -0.33
CA ARG A 80 -4.62 32.40 -0.96
C ARG A 80 -4.84 31.10 -0.19
N LEU A 81 -3.77 30.49 0.34
CA LEU A 81 -3.87 29.28 1.17
C LEU A 81 -4.55 29.58 2.51
N LYS A 82 -4.22 30.73 3.12
CA LYS A 82 -4.88 31.20 4.35
C LYS A 82 -6.37 31.48 4.15
N LYS A 83 -6.76 32.00 2.98
CA LYS A 83 -8.16 32.19 2.61
C LYS A 83 -8.87 30.85 2.41
N LEU A 84 -8.26 29.92 1.66
CA LEU A 84 -8.80 28.59 1.40
C LEU A 84 -9.06 27.79 2.70
N LEU A 85 -8.12 27.82 3.65
CA LEU A 85 -8.27 27.14 4.95
C LEU A 85 -9.33 27.76 5.85
N ARG A 86 -9.84 28.97 5.53
CA ARG A 86 -10.91 29.67 6.24
C ARG A 86 -12.26 29.57 5.55
N GLU A 87 -12.29 29.11 4.31
CA GLU A 87 -13.53 28.87 3.58
C GLU A 87 -14.06 27.48 3.98
N PRO A 88 -15.37 27.33 4.28
CA PRO A 88 -15.95 26.03 4.52
C PRO A 88 -15.74 25.16 3.28
N GLY A 89 -15.20 23.95 3.49
CA GLY A 89 -15.02 22.98 2.41
C GLY A 89 -16.37 22.64 1.77
N LEU A 90 -16.35 22.21 0.50
CA LEU A 90 -17.54 21.76 -0.24
C LEU A 90 -18.26 20.55 0.40
N LEU A 91 -17.70 20.01 1.48
CA LEU A 91 -18.33 19.04 2.36
C LEU A 91 -18.60 19.78 3.67
N GLY A 92 -19.82 20.31 3.79
CA GLY A 92 -20.32 20.92 5.04
C GLY A 92 -20.42 19.92 6.17
#